data_AF-A0A9W8KP95-F1
#
_entry.id   AF-A0A9W8KP95-F1
#
_cell.length_a   1.000
_cell.length_b   1.000
_cell.length_c   1.000
_cell.angle_alpha   90.00
_cell.angle_beta   90.00
_cell.angle_gamma   90.00
#
_symmetry.space_group_name_H-M   'P 1'
#
loop_
_entity.id
_entity.type
_entity.pdbx_description
1 polymer ?
#
loop_
_entity_poly.entity_id
_entity_poly.type
_entity_poly.pdbx_seq_one_letter_code
_entity_poly.pdbx_strand_id
1 'polypeptide(L)'
;MRQILYQQEPRQLPELTAEDMDRHETILRAVKIHRLQESTRRRDEREAKFSAMEKAYAALEKLDPRLFEEACKMEANITFPRQMRVPTETPPTKIWDYLDTDKK
;
A
#
# COMPACT_ATOMS: atom_id res chain seq x y z
N MET A 1 -4.98 30.97 21.18
CA MET A 1 -4.47 29.66 20.69
C MET A 1 -3.00 29.65 20.27
N ARG A 2 -2.29 30.77 20.09
CA ARG A 2 -0.84 30.75 19.78
C ARG A 2 0.06 30.56 21.02
N GLN A 3 -0.41 30.93 22.21
CA GLN A 3 0.42 30.92 23.42
C GLN A 3 0.83 29.51 23.90
N ILE A 4 0.00 28.48 23.70
CA ILE A 4 0.28 27.11 24.18
C ILE A 4 1.51 26.49 23.49
N LEU A 5 1.72 26.79 22.20
CA LEU A 5 2.85 26.26 21.41
C LEU A 5 4.19 26.91 21.76
N TYR A 6 4.18 28.12 22.31
CA TYR A 6 5.40 28.90 22.60
C TYR A 6 5.70 29.06 24.09
N GLN A 7 4.77 28.67 24.98
CA GLN A 7 4.97 28.75 26.44
C GLN A 7 5.57 27.48 27.04
N GLN A 8 5.38 26.33 26.40
CA GLN A 8 5.97 25.07 26.89
C GLN A 8 7.31 24.87 26.21
N GLU A 9 8.39 25.00 26.99
CA GLU A 9 9.70 24.52 26.53
C GLU A 9 9.62 23.01 26.25
N PRO A 10 10.21 22.54 25.14
CA PRO A 10 10.23 21.11 24.86
C PRO A 10 10.93 20.38 26.00
N ARG A 11 10.44 19.18 26.34
CA ARG A 11 11.10 18.34 27.34
C ARG A 11 12.54 18.09 26.91
N GLN A 12 13.48 18.33 27.82
CA GLN A 12 14.87 17.98 27.59
C GLN A 12 14.97 16.46 27.42
N LEU A 13 15.70 16.02 26.40
CA LEU A 13 15.96 14.61 26.19
C LEU A 13 16.97 14.11 27.23
N PRO A 14 16.83 12.89 27.75
CA PRO A 14 17.86 12.31 28.60
C PRO A 14 19.15 12.12 27.78
N GLU A 15 20.29 12.24 28.45
CA GLU A 15 21.58 11.88 27.87
C GLU A 15 21.59 10.38 27.61
N LEU A 16 21.85 10.00 26.35
CA LEU A 16 21.96 8.61 25.94
C LEU A 16 23.36 8.10 26.28
N THR A 17 23.45 6.91 26.87
CA THR A 17 24.74 6.25 27.05
C THR A 17 25.31 5.84 25.69
N ALA A 18 26.62 5.60 25.62
CA ALA A 18 27.25 5.10 24.38
C ALA A 18 26.60 3.78 23.90
N GLU A 19 26.26 2.88 24.82
CA GLU A 19 25.55 1.64 24.49
C GLU A 19 24.15 1.89 23.91
N ASP A 20 23.43 2.90 24.41
CA ASP A 20 22.11 3.25 23.87
C ASP A 20 22.21 3.83 22.47
N MET A 21 23.27 4.58 22.17
CA MET A 21 23.57 5.05 20.83
C MET A 21 23.84 3.88 19.88
N ASP A 22 24.65 2.90 20.28
CA ASP A 22 24.92 1.71 19.47
C ASP A 22 23.65 0.89 19.20
N ARG A 23 22.79 0.72 20.23
CA ARG A 23 21.48 0.07 20.08
C ARG A 23 20.60 0.83 19.10
N HIS A 24 20.55 2.15 19.22
CA HIS A 24 19.75 3.01 18.36
C HIS A 24 20.19 2.88 16.89
N GLU A 25 21.48 2.97 16.60
CA GLU A 25 22.02 2.81 15.25
C GLU A 25 21.72 1.43 14.66
N THR A 26 21.85 0.39 15.47
CA THR A 26 21.55 -0.98 15.07
C THR A 26 20.08 -1.13 14.68
N ILE A 27 19.16 -0.60 15.50
CA ILE A 27 17.71 -0.61 15.22
C ILE A 27 17.42 0.14 13.92
N LEU A 28 17.97 1.33 13.74
CA LEU A 28 17.74 2.13 12.53
C LEU A 28 18.25 1.42 11.28
N ARG A 29 19.44 0.80 11.36
CA ARG A 29 20.02 0.03 10.26
C ARG A 29 19.13 -1.16 9.90
N ALA A 30 18.66 -1.92 10.89
CA ALA A 30 17.77 -3.05 10.68
C ALA A 30 16.45 -2.61 10.02
N VAL A 31 15.84 -1.51 10.49
CA VAL A 31 14.63 -0.93 9.90
C VAL A 31 14.85 -0.52 8.44
N LYS A 32 16.00 0.09 8.13
CA LYS A 32 16.36 0.48 6.76
C LYS A 32 16.48 -0.72 5.83
N ILE A 33 17.14 -1.79 6.29
CA ILE A 33 17.28 -3.05 5.54
C ILE A 33 15.91 -3.68 5.31
N HIS A 34 15.07 -3.77 6.34
CA HIS A 34 13.72 -4.32 6.24
C HIS A 34 12.86 -3.55 5.23
N ARG A 35 12.86 -2.21 5.29
CA ARG A 35 12.12 -1.37 4.32
C ARG A 35 12.60 -1.55 2.89
N LEU A 36 13.92 -1.72 2.68
CA LEU A 36 14.48 -2.02 1.37
C LEU A 36 13.97 -3.37 0.85
N GLN A 37 14.06 -4.42 1.66
CA GLN A 37 13.59 -5.76 1.31
C GLN A 37 12.09 -5.76 0.95
N GLU A 38 11.27 -5.10 1.77
CA GLU A 38 9.84 -4.93 1.51
C GLU A 38 9.54 -4.18 0.21
N SER A 39 10.31 -3.13 -0.09
CA SER A 39 10.20 -2.39 -1.34
C SER A 39 10.56 -3.25 -2.55
N THR A 40 11.66 -3.98 -2.46
CA THR A 40 12.12 -4.89 -3.51
C THR A 40 11.08 -5.98 -3.76
N ARG A 41 10.59 -6.64 -2.70
CA ARG A 41 9.53 -7.66 -2.81
C ARG A 41 8.30 -7.13 -3.56
N ARG A 42 7.79 -5.95 -3.19
CA ARG A 42 6.64 -5.34 -3.87
C ARG A 42 6.94 -4.98 -5.32
N ARG A 43 8.17 -4.64 -5.67
CA ARG A 43 8.59 -4.38 -7.05
C ARG A 43 8.59 -5.67 -7.86
N ASP A 44 9.20 -6.72 -7.33
CA ASP A 44 9.31 -8.02 -8.00
C ASP A 44 7.93 -8.64 -8.22
N GLU A 45 7.03 -8.53 -7.23
CA GLU A 45 5.63 -8.95 -7.38
C GLU A 45 4.89 -8.19 -8.49
N ARG A 46 5.11 -6.88 -8.62
CA ARG A 46 4.50 -6.08 -9.70
C ARG A 46 5.05 -6.47 -11.06
N GLU A 47 6.36 -6.69 -11.15
CA GLU A 47 7.02 -7.13 -12.38
C GLU A 47 6.48 -8.51 -12.82
N ALA A 48 6.36 -9.45 -11.88
CA ALA A 48 5.82 -10.77 -12.16
C ALA A 48 4.36 -10.70 -12.65
N LYS A 49 3.53 -9.86 -12.02
CA LYS A 49 2.14 -9.61 -12.45
C LYS A 49 2.08 -9.03 -13.86
N PHE A 50 2.96 -8.07 -14.17
CA PHE A 50 3.03 -7.45 -15.49
C PHE A 50 3.46 -8.46 -16.56
N SER A 51 4.53 -9.22 -16.31
CA SER A 51 4.99 -10.28 -17.23
C SER A 51 3.92 -11.36 -17.46
N ALA A 52 3.16 -11.71 -16.43
CA ALA A 52 2.03 -12.64 -16.57
C ALA A 52 0.91 -12.04 -17.45
N MET A 53 0.61 -10.75 -17.27
CA MET A 53 -0.36 -10.03 -18.10
C MET A 53 0.07 -10.00 -19.57
N GLU A 54 1.32 -9.67 -19.87
CA GLU A 54 1.84 -9.67 -21.25
C GLU A 54 1.69 -11.03 -21.93
N LYS A 55 2.06 -12.11 -21.23
CA LYS A 55 1.90 -13.49 -21.74
C LYS A 55 0.43 -13.82 -22.02
N ALA A 56 -0.48 -13.40 -21.14
CA ALA A 56 -1.91 -13.61 -21.32
C ALA A 56 -2.44 -12.84 -22.53
N TYR A 57 -2.06 -11.58 -22.72
CA TYR A 57 -2.46 -10.77 -23.86
C TYR A 57 -1.89 -11.33 -25.19
N ALA A 58 -0.62 -11.76 -25.20
CA ALA A 58 -0.03 -12.41 -26.38
C ALA A 58 -0.69 -13.75 -26.74
N ALA A 59 -1.23 -14.47 -25.76
CA ALA A 59 -2.03 -15.66 -26.01
C ALA A 59 -3.43 -15.31 -26.53
N LEU A 60 -4.06 -14.27 -25.96
CA LEU A 60 -5.38 -13.79 -26.37
C LEU A 60 -5.38 -13.29 -27.83
N GLU A 61 -4.37 -12.52 -28.22
CA GLU A 61 -4.20 -12.01 -29.59
C GLU A 61 -4.17 -13.12 -30.64
N LYS A 62 -3.55 -14.26 -30.32
CA LYS A 62 -3.48 -15.42 -31.22
C LYS A 62 -4.79 -16.21 -31.31
N LEU A 63 -5.62 -16.17 -30.26
CA LEU A 63 -6.87 -16.91 -30.17
C LEU A 63 -8.03 -16.13 -30.77
N ASP A 64 -8.21 -14.88 -30.35
CA ASP A 64 -9.30 -14.01 -30.78
C ASP A 64 -8.84 -12.53 -30.80
N PRO A 65 -8.54 -11.98 -32.00
CA PRO A 65 -8.14 -10.58 -32.15
C PRO A 65 -9.20 -9.58 -31.67
N ARG A 66 -10.49 -9.90 -31.76
CA ARG A 66 -11.55 -8.99 -31.32
C ARG A 66 -11.56 -8.84 -29.80
N LEU A 67 -11.42 -9.95 -29.07
CA LEU A 67 -11.34 -9.90 -27.60
C LEU A 67 -10.07 -9.18 -27.13
N PHE A 68 -8.96 -9.36 -27.85
CA PHE A 68 -7.73 -8.62 -27.59
C PHE A 68 -7.92 -7.10 -27.77
N GLU A 69 -8.55 -6.68 -28.88
CA GLU A 69 -8.86 -5.27 -29.12
C GLU A 69 -9.73 -4.67 -28.01
N GLU A 70 -10.79 -5.37 -27.59
CA GLU A 70 -11.65 -4.92 -26.49
C GLU A 70 -10.88 -4.84 -25.16
N ALA A 71 -10.05 -5.83 -24.83
CA ALA A 71 -9.26 -5.85 -23.59
C ALA A 71 -8.17 -4.77 -23.54
N CYS A 72 -7.73 -4.26 -24.69
CA CYS A 72 -6.77 -3.16 -24.80
C CYS A 72 -7.43 -1.77 -24.70
N LYS A 73 -8.77 -1.67 -24.76
CA LYS A 73 -9.46 -0.39 -24.62
C LYS A 73 -9.36 0.09 -23.17
N MET A 74 -8.92 1.33 -23.01
CA MET A 74 -8.89 1.98 -21.71
C MET A 74 -10.28 2.55 -21.41
N GLU A 75 -10.88 2.09 -20.32
CA GLU A 75 -12.12 2.68 -19.81
C GLU A 75 -11.86 4.10 -19.31
N ALA A 76 -12.67 5.07 -19.75
CA ALA A 76 -12.47 6.48 -19.42
C ALA A 76 -12.72 6.79 -17.93
N ASN A 77 -13.54 5.97 -17.25
CA ASN A 77 -14.06 6.22 -15.91
C ASN A 77 -13.68 5.14 -14.89
N ILE A 78 -12.42 4.67 -14.90
CA ILE A 78 -11.95 3.69 -13.92
C ILE A 78 -11.81 4.36 -12.55
N THR A 79 -12.80 4.15 -11.67
CA THR A 79 -12.78 4.60 -10.28
C THR A 79 -12.93 3.42 -9.34
N PHE A 80 -12.22 3.44 -8.22
CA PHE A 80 -12.40 2.43 -7.18
C PHE A 80 -13.79 2.52 -6.56
N PRO A 81 -14.46 1.37 -6.32
CA PRO A 81 -15.78 1.37 -5.70
C PRO A 81 -15.71 1.94 -4.28
N ARG A 82 -16.70 2.75 -3.90
CA ARG A 82 -16.74 3.42 -2.58
C ARG A 82 -16.82 2.43 -1.40
N GLN A 83 -17.31 1.23 -1.67
CA GLN A 83 -17.43 0.12 -0.74
C GLN A 83 -16.05 -0.45 -0.37
N MET A 84 -15.03 -0.29 -1.22
CA MET A 84 -13.65 -0.67 -0.92
C MET A 84 -13.01 0.36 0.02
N ARG A 85 -13.20 0.15 1.31
CA ARG A 85 -12.69 1.04 2.38
C ARG A 85 -11.25 0.68 2.75
N VAL A 86 -10.53 1.67 3.29
CA VAL A 86 -9.22 1.47 3.91
C VAL A 86 -9.39 0.60 5.17
N PRO A 87 -8.51 -0.39 5.42
CA PRO A 87 -8.56 -1.21 6.63
C PRO A 87 -8.50 -0.36 7.91
N THR A 88 -9.29 -0.76 8.92
CA THR A 88 -9.31 -0.15 10.25
C THR A 88 -8.60 -1.04 11.27
N GLU A 89 -8.04 -0.45 12.34
CA GLU A 89 -7.35 -1.19 13.42
C GLU A 89 -8.24 -2.25 14.09
N THR A 90 -9.52 -1.93 14.30
CA THR A 90 -10.53 -2.86 14.81
C THR A 90 -11.65 -3.03 13.79
N PRO A 91 -12.21 -4.25 13.65
CA PRO A 91 -13.29 -4.49 12.72
C PRO A 91 -14.58 -3.79 13.19
N PRO A 92 -15.49 -3.43 12.27
CA PRO A 92 -16.80 -2.91 12.62
C PRO A 92 -17.68 -4.00 13.24
N THR A 93 -18.72 -3.58 13.98
CA THR A 93 -19.69 -4.50 14.62
C THR A 93 -20.35 -5.45 13.60
N LYS A 94 -20.66 -4.95 12.40
CA LYS A 94 -21.08 -5.77 11.26
C LYS A 94 -19.92 -5.85 10.28
N ILE A 95 -19.24 -7.00 10.25
CA ILE A 95 -18.01 -7.22 9.45
C ILE A 95 -18.31 -7.23 7.95
N TRP A 96 -19.40 -7.88 7.56
CA TRP A 96 -19.78 -8.04 6.16
C TRP A 96 -21.28 -7.86 5.95
N ASP A 97 -21.66 -7.27 4.82
CA ASP A 97 -23.06 -7.21 4.39
C ASP A 97 -23.31 -8.25 3.30
N TYR A 98 -24.07 -9.29 3.64
CA TYR A 98 -24.41 -10.37 2.72
C TYR A 98 -25.58 -10.00 1.80
N LEU A 99 -26.39 -9.02 2.18
CA LEU A 99 -27.50 -8.55 1.37
C LEU A 99 -26.98 -7.37 0.55
N ASP A 100 -26.85 -7.55 -0.75
CA ASP A 100 -26.41 -6.51 -1.68
C ASP A 100 -27.53 -5.45 -1.80
N THR A 101 -27.53 -4.48 -0.89
CA THR A 101 -28.56 -3.45 -0.81
C THR A 101 -28.33 -2.30 -1.79
N ASP A 102 -27.29 -2.35 -2.62
CA ASP A 102 -26.83 -1.22 -3.45
C ASP A 102 -27.34 -1.29 -4.90
N LYS A 103 -28.57 -1.78 -5.09
CA LYS A 103 -29.31 -1.59 -6.34
C LYS A 103 -30.00 -0.22 -6.33
N LYS A 104 -29.28 0.85 -6.66
CA LYS A 104 -29.87 2.14 -7.07
C LYS A 104 -29.04 2.79 -8.16
#